data_AF-A0A957K1H0-F1
#
_entry.id   AF-A0A957K1H0-F1
#
_cell.length_a   1.000
_cell.length_b   1.000
_cell.length_c   1.000
_cell.angle_alpha   90.00
_cell.angle_beta   90.00
_cell.angle_gamma   90.00
#
_symmetry.space_group_name_H-M   'P 1'
#
loop_
_entity.id
_entity.type
_entity.pdbx_description
1 polymer ?
#
loop_
_entity_poly.entity_id
_entity_poly.type
_entity_poly.pdbx_seq_one_letter_code
_entity_poly.pdbx_strand_id
1 'polypeptide(L)' 'MAEQDRSNPYNNDQVPDKWKNLFTNDEWYMHDIVVKATYGFLGIAIIAHILVYMWRPWLP' A
#
# COMPACT_ATOMS: atom_id res chain seq x y z
N MET A 1 11.85 25.14 17.74
CA MET A 1 11.85 23.82 18.41
C MET A 1 11.08 22.74 17.64
N ALA A 2 10.01 23.04 16.90
CA ALA A 2 9.30 22.04 16.08
C ALA A 2 10.11 21.50 14.88
N GLU A 3 11.08 22.27 14.37
CA GLU A 3 11.90 21.85 13.22
C GLU A 3 12.82 20.65 13.54
N GLN A 4 13.33 20.59 14.78
CA GLN A 4 14.31 19.59 15.22
C GLN A 4 13.67 18.20 15.45
N ASP A 5 12.36 18.16 15.64
CA ASP A 5 11.57 16.95 15.89
C ASP A 5 11.26 16.16 14.60
N ARG A 6 11.18 16.86 13.46
CA ARG A 6 10.94 16.24 12.14
C ARG A 6 12.15 15.48 11.60
N SER A 7 13.35 15.82 12.05
CA SER A 7 14.60 15.18 11.61
C SER A 7 15.04 14.04 12.53
N ASN A 8 14.26 13.71 13.56
CA ASN A 8 14.59 12.64 14.49
C ASN A 8 14.23 11.28 13.85
N PRO A 9 15.21 10.44 13.46
CA PRO A 9 14.94 9.16 12.80
C PRO A 9 14.21 8.14 13.69
N TYR A 10 14.03 8.45 14.97
CA TYR A 10 13.28 7.64 15.93
C TYR A 10 11.81 8.06 16.07
N ASN A 11 11.38 9.14 15.42
CA ASN A 11 10.03 9.70 15.55
C ASN A 11 9.06 9.07 14.52
N ASN A 12 8.94 7.73 14.54
CA ASN A 12 8.14 6.95 13.59
C ASN A 12 6.68 6.77 14.05
N ASP A 13 5.99 7.87 14.34
CA ASP A 13 4.65 7.86 14.95
C ASP A 13 3.55 7.35 14.01
N GLN A 14 3.74 7.48 12.70
CA GLN A 14 2.75 7.05 11.69
C GLN A 14 2.87 5.56 11.36
N VAL A 15 3.99 4.93 11.77
CA VAL A 15 4.26 3.52 11.56
C VAL A 15 3.66 2.72 12.71
N PRO A 16 2.82 1.70 12.45
CA PRO A 16 2.32 0.81 13.50
C PRO A 16 3.47 0.14 14.26
N ASP A 17 3.30 -0.08 15.57
CA ASP A 17 4.38 -0.55 16.46
C ASP A 17 5.12 -1.79 15.96
N LYS A 18 4.40 -2.72 15.31
CA LYS A 18 4.97 -3.95 14.75
C LYS A 18 5.95 -3.72 13.59
N TRP A 19 5.91 -2.56 12.95
CA TRP A 19 6.69 -2.23 11.75
C TRP A 19 7.68 -1.07 11.96
N LYS A 20 7.74 -0.47 13.15
CA LYS A 20 8.61 0.68 13.46
C LYS A 20 10.10 0.42 13.26
N ASN A 21 10.53 -0.84 13.31
CA ASN A 21 11.93 -1.24 13.07
C ASN A 21 12.29 -1.40 11.58
N LEU A 22 11.28 -1.42 10.69
CA LEU A 22 11.49 -1.70 9.27
C LEU A 22 11.28 -0.49 8.37
N PHE A 23 10.54 0.51 8.84
CA PHE A 23 10.17 1.67 8.03
C PHE A 23 10.29 2.96 8.85
N THR A 24 10.69 4.01 8.14
CA THR A 24 10.50 5.41 8.56
C THR A 24 9.08 5.89 8.18
N ASN A 25 8.66 7.05 8.71
CA ASN A 25 7.35 7.62 8.34
C ASN A 25 7.19 7.86 6.83
N ASP A 26 8.21 8.39 6.16
CA ASP A 26 8.15 8.69 4.72
C ASP A 26 8.01 7.41 3.88
N GLU A 27 8.77 6.37 4.23
CA GLU A 27 8.69 5.06 3.57
C GLU A 27 7.34 4.39 3.81
N TRP A 28 6.81 4.49 5.03
CA TRP A 28 5.51 3.94 5.38
C TRP A 28 4.36 4.65 4.66
N TYR A 29 4.45 5.96 4.47
CA TYR A 29 3.47 6.73 3.72
C TYR A 29 3.41 6.28 2.25
N MET A 30 4.57 6.13 1.59
CA MET A 30 4.64 5.61 0.22
C MET A 30 4.13 4.16 0.15
N HIS A 31 4.53 3.31 1.08
CA HIS A 31 4.08 1.93 1.15
C HIS A 31 2.56 1.84 1.28
N ASP A 32 1.94 2.61 2.19
CA ASP A 32 0.49 2.59 2.40
C ASP A 32 -0.29 3.00 1.14
N ILE A 33 0.18 4.03 0.43
CA ILE A 33 -0.43 4.48 -0.84
C ILE A 33 -0.35 3.38 -1.89
N VAL A 34 0.84 2.82 -2.11
CA VAL A 34 1.06 1.81 -3.16
C VAL A 34 0.24 0.57 -2.86
N VAL A 35 0.25 0.08 -1.61
CA VAL A 35 -0.51 -1.11 -1.21
C VAL A 35 -2.01 -0.90 -1.44
N LYS A 36 -2.57 0.23 -1.02
CA LYS A 36 -3.99 0.54 -1.24
C LYS A 36 -4.34 0.65 -2.72
N ALA A 37 -3.48 1.29 -3.52
CA ALA A 37 -3.68 1.40 -4.96
C ALA A 37 -3.61 0.03 -5.65
N THR A 38 -2.65 -0.82 -5.29
CA THR A 38 -2.50 -2.18 -5.83
C THR A 38 -3.71 -3.05 -5.48
N TYR A 39 -4.20 -3.02 -4.24
CA TYR A 39 -5.42 -3.76 -3.87
C TYR A 39 -6.66 -3.28 -4.63
N GLY A 40 -6.80 -1.97 -4.83
CA GLY A 40 -7.88 -1.40 -5.65
C GLY A 40 -7.80 -1.86 -7.11
N PHE A 41 -6.61 -1.80 -7.71
CA PHE A 41 -6.37 -2.27 -9.07
C PHE A 41 -6.65 -3.76 -9.23
N LEU A 42 -6.12 -4.60 -8.34
CA LEU A 42 -6.33 -6.05 -8.39
C LEU A 42 -7.81 -6.41 -8.23
N GLY A 43 -8.55 -5.72 -7.35
CA GLY A 43 -9.99 -5.94 -7.20
C GLY A 43 -10.74 -5.69 -8.51
N ILE A 44 -10.47 -4.56 -9.17
CA ILE A 44 -11.08 -4.22 -10.47
C ILE A 44 -10.65 -5.23 -11.55
N ALA A 45 -9.36 -5.57 -11.60
CA ALA A 45 -8.82 -6.51 -12.57
C ALA A 45 -9.48 -7.89 -12.44
N ILE A 46 -9.65 -8.42 -11.23
CA ILE A 46 -10.31 -9.72 -11.00
C ILE A 46 -11.75 -9.68 -11.55
N ILE A 47 -12.52 -8.64 -11.22
CA ILE A 47 -13.91 -8.51 -11.70
C ILE A 47 -13.94 -8.46 -13.22
N ALA A 48 -13.07 -7.65 -13.84
CA ALA A 48 -12.99 -7.56 -15.29
C ALA A 48 -12.66 -8.92 -15.93
N HIS A 49 -11.69 -9.65 -15.39
CA HIS A 49 -11.33 -10.97 -15.93
C HIS A 49 -12.46 -12.00 -15.75
N ILE A 50 -13.18 -11.99 -14.63
CA ILE A 50 -14.36 -12.86 -14.44
C ILE A 50 -15.43 -12.55 -15.49
N LEU A 51 -15.74 -11.27 -15.72
CA LEU A 51 -16.73 -10.85 -16.72
C LEU A 51 -16.33 -11.27 -18.14
N VAL A 52 -15.07 -11.05 -18.53
CA VAL A 52 -14.59 -11.47 -19.86
C VAL A 52 -14.60 -12.98 -19.98
N TYR A 53 -14.25 -13.71 -18.91
CA TYR A 53 -14.27 -15.17 -18.91
C TYR A 53 -15.70 -15.72 -19.08
N MET A 54 -16.69 -15.09 -18.45
CA MET A 54 -18.10 -15.43 -18.64
C MET A 54 -18.59 -15.14 -20.08
N TRP A 55 -18.09 -14.08 -20.72
CA TRP A 55 -18.49 -13.74 -22.09
C TRP A 55 -17.82 -14.62 -23.15
N ARG A 56 -16.51 -14.84 -23.04
CA ARG A 56 -15.73 -15.67 -23.96
C ARG A 56 -14.65 -16.42 -23.17
N PRO A 57 -14.95 -17.63 -22.67
CA PRO A 57 -13.97 -18.40 -21.92
C PRO A 57 -12.78 -18.73 -22.82
N TRP A 58 -11.58 -18.52 -22.28
CA TRP A 58 -10.32 -18.74 -22.98
C TRP A 58 -9.52 -19.92 -22.42
N LEU A 59 -10.03 -20.57 -21.36
CA LEU A 59 -9.49 -21.82 -20.85
C LEU A 59 -10.21 -22.99 -21.57
N PRO A 60 -9.47 -24.02 -22.02
CA PRO A 60 -10.02 -25.18 -22.73
C PRO A 60 -10.91 -26.06 -21.85
#